data_AF-A0A3M1DV08-F1
#
_entry.id   AF-A0A3M1DV08-F1
#
_cell.length_a   1.000
_cell.length_b   1.000
_cell.length_c   1.000
_cell.angle_alpha   90.00
_cell.angle_beta   90.00
_cell.angle_gamma   90.00
#
_symmetry.space_group_name_H-M   'P 1'
#
loop_
_entity.id
_entity.type
_entity.pdbx_description
1 polymer ?
#
loop_
_entity_poly.entity_id
_entity_poly.type
_entity_poly.pdbx_seq_one_letter_code
_entity_poly.pdbx_strand_id
1 'polypeptide(L)'
;MGKKKLSFEEALKELETIAEKIERGEIGLEESITLYERGMALVKQCRDLLARAEQRIQQLHERADGTLEPRPLSPPSPEDTPQDTE
;
A
#
# COMPACT_ATOMS: atom_id res chain seq x y z
N MET A 1 24.25 -1.29 1.89
CA MET A 1 23.32 -2.28 2.49
C MET A 1 21.93 -1.66 2.50
N GLY A 2 20.99 -2.19 1.72
CA GLY A 2 19.62 -1.65 1.68
C GLY A 2 18.90 -1.94 3.00
N LYS A 3 18.30 -0.91 3.62
CA LYS A 3 17.46 -1.09 4.82
C LYS A 3 16.32 -2.07 4.49
N LYS A 4 16.33 -3.24 5.15
CA LYS A 4 15.26 -4.24 5.03
C LYS A 4 13.96 -3.59 5.51
N LYS A 5 12.92 -3.60 4.68
CA LYS A 5 11.60 -3.10 5.08
C LYS A 5 11.06 -4.00 6.20
N LEU A 6 10.63 -3.38 7.30
CA LEU A 6 9.95 -4.06 8.41
C LEU A 6 8.72 -4.84 7.93
N SER A 7 8.40 -5.92 8.64
CA SER A 7 7.10 -6.58 8.55
C SER A 7 5.98 -5.64 9.03
N PHE A 8 4.73 -6.03 8.81
CA PHE A 8 3.58 -5.23 9.24
C PHE A 8 3.54 -5.07 10.76
N GLU A 9 3.70 -6.17 11.51
CA GLU A 9 3.67 -6.13 12.97
C GLU A 9 4.83 -5.32 13.56
N GLU A 10 6.03 -5.44 13.00
CA GLU A 10 7.17 -4.64 13.43
C GLU A 10 6.95 -3.14 13.17
N ALA A 11 6.42 -2.79 11.99
CA ALA A 11 6.13 -1.39 11.65
C ALA A 11 5.01 -0.80 12.52
N LEU A 12 3.98 -1.59 12.83
CA LEU A 12 2.89 -1.19 13.71
C LEU A 12 3.38 -0.97 15.14
N LYS A 13 4.16 -1.90 15.69
CA LYS A 13 4.72 -1.78 17.04
C LYS A 13 5.63 -0.56 17.18
N GLU A 14 6.44 -0.27 16.17
CA GLU A 14 7.27 0.95 16.18
C GLU A 14 6.42 2.22 16.11
N LEU A 15 5.32 2.22 15.34
CA LEU A 15 4.39 3.34 15.26
C LEU A 15 3.70 3.58 16.61
N GLU A 16 3.26 2.53 17.30
CA GLU A 16 2.67 2.61 18.64
C GLU A 16 3.64 3.24 19.64
N THR A 17 4.88 2.77 19.67
CA THR A 17 5.88 3.33 20.61
C THR A 17 6.31 4.76 20.24
N ILE A 18 6.24 5.15 18.96
CA ILE A 18 6.39 6.56 18.55
C ILE A 18 5.22 7.40 19.08
N ALA A 19 3.99 6.94 18.89
CA ALA A 19 2.79 7.65 19.36
C ALA A 19 2.84 7.86 20.88
N GLU A 20 3.14 6.81 21.64
CA GLU A 20 3.31 6.89 23.10
C GLU A 20 4.37 7.93 23.51
N LYS A 21 5.50 7.99 22.81
CA LYS A 21 6.57 8.96 23.10
C LYS A 21 6.13 10.41 22.85
N ILE A 22 5.39 10.65 21.77
CA ILE A 22 4.85 11.97 21.45
C ILE A 22 3.78 12.37 22.48
N GLU A 23 2.88 11.44 22.83
CA GLU A 23 1.79 11.69 23.78
C GLU A 23 2.27 11.98 25.20
N ARG A 24 3.38 11.36 25.65
CA ARG A 24 3.96 11.71 26.96
C ARG A 24 4.48 13.14 27.04
N GLY A 25 4.79 13.79 25.91
CA GLY A 25 5.24 15.18 25.89
C GLY A 25 6.59 15.46 26.55
N GLU A 26 7.37 14.42 26.87
CA GLU A 26 8.68 14.51 27.53
C GLU A 26 9.84 14.72 26.54
N ILE A 27 9.54 14.80 25.25
CA ILE A 27 10.52 14.90 24.17
C ILE A 27 10.64 16.34 23.65
N GLY A 28 11.85 16.72 23.22
CA GLY A 28 12.09 18.04 22.64
C GLY A 28 11.36 18.25 21.29
N LEU A 29 11.25 19.50 20.85
CA LEU A 29 10.57 19.85 19.60
C LEU A 29 11.22 19.16 18.37
N GLU A 30 12.54 19.19 18.26
CA GLU A 30 13.27 18.56 17.14
C GLU A 30 13.08 17.04 17.12
N GLU A 31 13.09 16.42 18.30
CA GLU A 31 12.85 14.98 18.43
C GLU A 31 11.40 14.64 18.07
N SER A 32 10.44 15.47 18.48
CA SER A 32 9.01 15.31 18.13
C SER A 32 8.79 15.34 16.62
N ILE A 33 9.45 16.27 15.92
CA ILE A 33 9.38 16.36 14.44
C ILE A 33 9.99 15.11 13.81
N THR A 34 11.16 14.67 14.28
CA THR A 34 11.84 13.48 13.78
C THR A 34 10.98 12.22 13.95
N LEU A 35 10.38 12.05 15.13
CA LEU A 35 9.49 10.92 15.43
C LEU A 35 8.21 10.98 14.60
N TYR A 36 7.65 12.17 14.37
CA TYR A 36 6.49 12.36 13.51
C TYR A 36 6.78 11.96 12.05
N GLU A 37 7.90 12.40 11.48
CA GLU A 37 8.31 12.00 10.12
C GLU A 37 8.50 10.49 10.01
N ARG A 38 9.12 9.88 11.03
CA ARG A 38 9.28 8.43 11.11
C ARG A 38 7.92 7.73 11.16
N GLY A 39 7.00 8.21 12.00
CA GLY A 39 5.64 7.70 12.10
C GLY A 39 4.90 7.75 10.76
N MET A 40 4.99 8.87 10.04
CA MET A 40 4.41 9.03 8.71
C MET A 40 4.97 8.02 7.70
N ALA A 41 6.29 7.77 7.74
CA ALA A 41 6.91 6.77 6.89
C ALA A 41 6.43 5.34 7.22
N LEU A 42 6.26 5.02 8.50
CA LEU A 42 5.73 3.72 8.95
C LEU A 42 4.27 3.54 8.54
N VAL A 43 3.42 4.57 8.69
CA VAL A 43 2.01 4.54 8.23
C VAL A 43 1.95 4.24 6.74
N LYS A 44 2.78 4.91 5.92
CA LYS A 44 2.85 4.64 4.49
C LYS A 44 3.25 3.18 4.23
N GLN A 45 4.25 2.68 4.93
CA GLN A 45 4.71 1.30 4.78
C GLN A 45 3.63 0.28 5.16
N CYS A 46 2.88 0.50 6.24
CA CYS A 46 1.77 -0.35 6.65
C CYS A 46 0.67 -0.39 5.57
N ARG A 47 0.29 0.77 5.03
CA ARG A 47 -0.68 0.85 3.91
C ARG A 47 -0.19 0.08 2.68
N ASP A 48 1.08 0.24 2.30
CA ASP A 48 1.67 -0.48 1.17
C ASP A 48 1.70 -2.00 1.40
N LEU A 49 1.87 -2.46 2.65
CA LEU A 49 1.82 -3.88 3.01
C LEU A 49 0.40 -4.43 2.92
N LEU A 50 -0.58 -3.71 3.47
CA LEU A 50 -2.00 -4.11 3.42
C LEU A 50 -2.52 -4.18 1.99
N ALA A 51 -2.23 -3.17 1.15
CA ALA A 51 -2.63 -3.16 -0.25
C ALA A 51 -2.09 -4.38 -1.01
N ARG A 52 -0.82 -4.75 -0.77
CA ARG A 52 -0.23 -5.95 -1.38
C ARG A 52 -0.86 -7.25 -0.90
N ALA A 53 -1.26 -7.32 0.37
CA ALA A 53 -1.96 -8.48 0.92
C ALA A 53 -3.35 -8.62 0.28
N GLU A 54 -4.09 -7.52 0.18
CA GLU A 54 -5.41 -7.46 -0.46
C GLU A 54 -5.34 -7.89 -1.94
N GLN A 55 -4.41 -7.33 -2.71
CA GLN A 55 -4.19 -7.73 -4.10
C GLN A 55 -3.90 -9.22 -4.25
N ARG A 56 -3.15 -9.80 -3.29
CA ARG A 56 -2.84 -11.22 -3.32
C ARG A 56 -4.06 -12.09 -3.00
N ILE A 57 -4.91 -11.66 -2.09
CA ILE A 57 -6.19 -12.34 -1.79
C ILE A 57 -7.10 -12.30 -3.00
N GLN A 58 -7.24 -11.14 -3.65
CA GLN A 58 -8.05 -10.97 -4.85
C GLN A 58 -7.60 -11.91 -5.98
N GLN A 59 -6.30 -11.97 -6.25
CA GLN A 59 -5.74 -12.91 -7.24
C GLN A 59 -5.98 -14.38 -6.91
N LEU A 60 -6.05 -14.74 -5.62
CA LEU A 60 -6.34 -16.11 -5.21
C LEU A 60 -7.82 -16.46 -5.41
N HIS A 61 -8.73 -15.51 -5.15
CA HIS A 61 -10.16 -15.69 -5.42
C HIS A 61 -10.43 -15.87 -6.91
N GLU A 62 -9.87 -14.99 -7.77
CA GLU A 62 -10.01 -15.07 -9.25
C GLU A 62 -9.43 -16.37 -9.85
N ARG A 63 -8.49 -17.01 -9.16
CA ARG A 63 -7.95 -18.32 -9.58
C ARG A 63 -8.81 -19.48 -9.10
N ALA A 64 -9.44 -19.33 -7.94
CA ALA A 64 -10.26 -20.38 -7.32
C ALA A 64 -11.65 -20.49 -7.95
N ASP A 65 -12.20 -19.39 -8.47
CA ASP A 65 -13.50 -19.34 -9.14
C ASP A 65 -13.45 -19.65 -10.65
N GLY A 66 -12.25 -19.86 -11.22
CA GLY A 66 -12.05 -20.21 -12.62
C GLY A 66 -12.21 -19.03 -13.59
N THR A 67 -12.41 -17.80 -13.09
CA THR A 67 -12.49 -16.59 -13.91
C THR A 67 -11.09 -16.04 -14.18
N LEU A 68 -10.37 -16.71 -15.08
CA LEU A 68 -9.25 -16.06 -15.75
C LEU A 68 -9.83 -15.04 -16.73
N GLU A 69 -9.76 -13.76 -16.39
CA GLU A 69 -9.44 -12.67 -17.34
C GLU A 69 -9.06 -11.40 -16.58
N PRO A 70 -7.77 -11.14 -16.28
CA PRO A 70 -7.32 -9.76 -16.18
C PRO A 70 -7.17 -9.22 -17.60
N ARG A 71 -8.30 -8.77 -18.19
CA ARG A 71 -8.20 -8.02 -19.45
C ARG A 71 -7.40 -6.74 -19.17
N PRO A 72 -6.31 -6.47 -19.90
CA PRO A 72 -5.59 -5.22 -19.72
C PRO A 72 -6.56 -4.07 -19.98
N LEU A 73 -6.56 -3.06 -19.10
CA LEU A 73 -7.19 -1.77 -19.35
C LEU A 73 -6.37 -1.03 -20.42
N SER A 74 -6.32 -1.58 -21.64
CA SER A 74 -6.03 -0.76 -22.81
C SER A 74 -7.29 0.05 -23.11
N PRO A 75 -7.17 1.38 -23.35
CA PRO A 75 -8.28 2.13 -23.89
C PRO A 75 -8.72 1.49 -25.22
N PRO A 76 -10.02 1.51 -25.56
CA PRO A 76 -10.47 0.98 -26.84
C PRO A 76 -9.74 1.73 -27.96
N SER A 77 -8.99 0.98 -28.78
CA SER A 77 -8.50 1.48 -30.06
C SER A 77 -9.70 1.77 -30.96
N PRO A 78 -9.68 2.85 -31.77
CA PRO A 78 -10.80 3.27 -32.61
C PRO A 78 -11.09 2.37 -33.83
N GLU A 79 -10.59 1.13 -33.87
CA GLU A 79 -10.70 0.27 -35.06
C GLU A 79 -12.01 -0.53 -35.16
N ASP A 80 -12.91 -0.50 -34.17
CA ASP A 80 -14.27 -1.03 -34.31
C ASP A 80 -15.27 0.04 -34.79
N THR A 81 -14.96 0.70 -35.91
CA THR A 81 -15.99 1.41 -36.68
C THR A 81 -16.49 0.43 -37.74
N PRO A 82 -17.75 -0.07 -37.68
CA PRO A 82 -18.28 -0.90 -38.74
C PRO A 82 -18.39 -0.06 -40.01
N GLN A 83 -17.48 -0.31 -40.96
CA GLN A 83 -17.52 0.29 -42.28
C GLN A 83 -18.34 -0.61 -43.20
N ASP A 84 -19.66 -0.58 -43.03
CA ASP A 84 -20.60 -1.02 -44.06
C ASP A 84 -21.57 0.13 -44.32
N THR A 85 -21.24 0.93 -45.33
CA THR A 85 -22.18 1.84 -45.99
C THR A 85 -22.17 1.43 -47.46
N GLU A 86 -23.21 0.72 -47.87
CA GLU A 86 -23.59 0.56 -49.28
C GLU A 86 -24.25 1.86 -49.79
#